data_AF-A0AAJ2LEA9-F1
#
_entry.id   AF-A0AAJ2LEA9-F1
#
_cell.length_a   1.000
_cell.length_b   1.000
_cell.length_c   1.000
_cell.angle_alpha   90.00
_cell.angle_beta   90.00
_cell.angle_gamma   90.00
#
_symmetry.space_group_name_H-M   'P 1'
#
loop_
_entity.id
_entity.type
_entity.pdbx_description
1 polymer ?
#
loop_
_entity_poly.entity_id
_entity_poly.type
_entity_poly.pdbx_seq_one_letter_code
_entity_poly.pdbx_strand_id
1 'polypeptide(L)'
;MSNQLYMIPESISLIERQLLINQCRILSVIGNEKERELYEKRIEILEKGYTGLYPKVFNNLYEEVPLSVYNEISDIMKMYSRINDSIRSLPEADKEALDLASLEFEGFDQDSGMHYYMMSYLVDRMDEHGEYKGRELKSHKSNSLIKYNRMLSVYFDYENAQKERYSVVDLQKFIDEVKMIVLDTQT
;
A
#
# COMPACT_ATOMS: atom_id res chain seq x y z
N MET A 1 15.72 -13.99 -3.47
CA MET A 1 15.36 -14.11 -4.90
C MET A 1 14.35 -15.24 -5.08
N SER A 2 13.09 -15.07 -4.68
CA SER A 2 12.16 -16.21 -4.69
C SER A 2 10.67 -15.84 -4.70
N ASN A 3 10.25 -14.81 -5.45
CA ASN A 3 8.81 -14.55 -5.66
C ASN A 3 8.40 -14.19 -7.11
N GLN A 4 9.34 -13.98 -8.04
CA GLN A 4 8.99 -13.64 -9.43
C GLN A 4 8.46 -14.81 -10.26
N LEU A 5 8.62 -16.07 -9.81
CA LEU A 5 8.16 -17.25 -10.57
C LEU A 5 6.64 -17.41 -10.58
N TYR A 6 5.92 -16.92 -9.56
CA TYR A 6 4.48 -17.18 -9.41
C TYR A 6 3.58 -16.38 -10.36
N MET A 7 4.11 -15.39 -11.08
CA MET A 7 3.33 -14.55 -12.01
C MET A 7 3.59 -14.83 -13.49
N ILE A 8 4.54 -15.72 -13.80
CA ILE A 8 4.86 -16.04 -15.19
C ILE A 8 3.97 -17.20 -15.63
N PRO A 9 3.18 -17.05 -16.69
CA PRO A 9 2.34 -18.15 -17.16
C PRO A 9 3.21 -19.32 -17.63
N GLU A 10 2.88 -20.54 -17.22
CA GLU A 10 3.56 -21.74 -17.74
C GLU A 10 3.23 -21.99 -19.22
N SER A 11 2.05 -21.53 -19.66
CA SER A 11 1.58 -21.59 -21.03
C SER A 11 0.56 -20.48 -21.31
N ILE A 12 0.36 -20.17 -22.59
CA ILE A 12 -0.56 -19.12 -23.08
C ILE A 12 -1.38 -19.71 -24.22
N SER A 13 -2.67 -19.39 -24.28
CA SER A 13 -3.53 -19.85 -25.39
C SER A 13 -2.98 -19.37 -26.74
N LEU A 14 -3.31 -20.08 -27.83
CA LEU A 14 -2.84 -19.71 -29.16
C LEU A 14 -3.29 -18.29 -29.55
N ILE A 15 -4.51 -17.90 -29.15
CA ILE A 15 -5.08 -16.58 -29.45
C ILE A 15 -4.32 -15.49 -28.68
N GLU A 16 -4.16 -15.62 -27.36
CA GLU A 16 -3.43 -14.64 -26.53
C GLU A 16 -1.97 -14.52 -26.97
N ARG A 17 -1.33 -15.64 -27.32
CA ARG A 17 0.06 -15.64 -27.82
C ARG A 17 0.15 -14.88 -29.14
N GLN A 18 -0.79 -15.11 -30.06
CA GLN A 18 -0.84 -14.39 -31.33
C GLN A 18 -1.11 -12.89 -31.10
N LEU A 19 -1.95 -12.51 -30.14
CA LEU A 19 -2.18 -11.12 -29.75
C LEU A 19 -0.90 -10.46 -29.22
N LEU A 20 -0.16 -11.12 -28.33
CA LEU A 20 1.11 -10.62 -27.79
C LEU A 20 2.17 -10.47 -28.89
N ILE A 21 2.27 -11.43 -29.82
CA ILE A 21 3.16 -11.34 -30.98
C ILE A 21 2.80 -10.12 -31.82
N ASN A 22 1.51 -9.92 -32.11
CA ASN A 22 1.06 -8.78 -32.90
C ASN A 22 1.37 -7.44 -32.20
N GLN A 23 1.17 -7.36 -30.88
CA GLN A 23 1.55 -6.19 -30.09
C GLN A 23 3.06 -5.93 -30.14
N CYS A 24 3.89 -6.96 -29.98
CA CYS A 24 5.35 -6.81 -30.08
C CYS A 24 5.79 -6.35 -31.48
N ARG A 25 5.14 -6.83 -32.55
CA ARG A 25 5.41 -6.38 -33.93
C ARG A 25 5.04 -4.91 -34.14
N ILE A 26 3.94 -4.45 -33.56
CA ILE A 26 3.57 -3.02 -33.60
C ILE A 26 4.62 -2.20 -32.84
N LEU A 27 4.99 -2.62 -31.63
CA LEU A 27 5.95 -1.93 -30.78
C LEU A 27 7.36 -1.88 -31.40
N SER A 28 7.79 -2.91 -32.12
CA SER A 28 9.09 -2.93 -32.81
C SER A 28 9.17 -1.96 -34.00
N VAL A 29 8.02 -1.64 -34.60
CA VAL A 29 7.92 -0.65 -35.69
C VAL A 29 7.97 0.77 -35.15
N ILE A 30 7.27 1.05 -34.04
CA ILE A 30 7.16 2.43 -33.49
C ILE A 30 8.28 2.80 -32.52
N GLY A 31 8.95 1.82 -31.90
CA GLY A 31 10.00 2.03 -30.92
C GLY A 31 11.34 2.45 -31.52
N ASN A 32 12.26 2.86 -30.66
CA ASN A 32 13.65 3.10 -31.03
C ASN A 32 14.41 1.77 -31.29
N GLU A 33 15.66 1.86 -31.76
CA GLU A 33 16.46 0.67 -32.13
C GLU A 33 16.62 -0.34 -30.98
N LYS A 34 16.81 0.12 -29.74
CA LYS A 34 16.95 -0.76 -28.57
C LYS A 34 15.62 -1.45 -28.23
N GLU A 35 14.52 -0.72 -28.32
CA GLU A 35 13.18 -1.26 -28.11
C GLU A 35 12.83 -2.27 -29.20
N ARG A 36 13.16 -1.99 -30.46
CA ARG A 36 12.99 -2.92 -31.58
C ARG A 36 13.70 -4.24 -31.32
N GLU A 37 14.98 -4.21 -30.97
CA GLU A 37 15.75 -5.42 -30.66
C GLU A 37 15.13 -6.21 -29.50
N LEU A 38 14.65 -5.51 -28.47
CA LEU A 38 13.94 -6.13 -27.33
C LEU A 38 12.66 -6.85 -27.79
N TYR A 39 11.82 -6.19 -28.60
CA TYR A 39 10.56 -6.77 -29.06
C TYR A 39 10.76 -7.90 -30.07
N GLU A 40 11.77 -7.83 -30.95
CA GLU A 40 12.12 -8.92 -31.87
C GLU A 40 12.49 -10.21 -31.13
N LYS A 41 13.28 -10.10 -30.04
CA LYS A 41 13.58 -11.25 -29.17
C LYS A 41 12.33 -11.82 -28.51
N ARG A 42 11.39 -10.95 -28.07
CA ARG A 42 10.12 -11.39 -27.47
C ARG A 42 9.20 -12.07 -28.49
N ILE A 43 9.15 -11.58 -29.73
CA ILE A 43 8.41 -12.21 -30.84
C ILE A 43 8.93 -13.63 -31.05
N GLU A 44 10.25 -13.81 -31.17
CA GLU A 44 10.84 -15.13 -31.39
C GLU A 44 10.48 -16.12 -30.26
N ILE A 45 10.57 -15.66 -28.99
CA ILE A 45 10.19 -16.48 -27.82
C ILE A 45 8.75 -16.95 -27.92
N LEU A 46 7.82 -16.05 -28.29
CA LEU A 46 6.39 -16.34 -28.38
C LEU A 46 6.05 -17.21 -29.59
N GLU A 47 6.62 -16.95 -30.76
CA GLU A 47 6.38 -17.73 -31.98
C GLU A 47 6.85 -19.18 -31.84
N LYS A 48 8.03 -19.38 -31.25
CA LYS A 48 8.61 -20.71 -31.05
C LYS A 48 8.09 -21.41 -29.79
N GLY A 49 7.32 -20.71 -28.95
CA GLY A 49 6.74 -21.26 -27.73
C GLY A 49 7.78 -21.63 -26.67
N TYR A 50 8.85 -20.84 -26.52
CA TYR A 50 9.89 -21.06 -25.52
C TYR A 50 9.40 -20.65 -24.12
N THR A 51 8.57 -21.47 -23.50
CA THR A 51 7.90 -21.18 -22.21
C THR A 51 8.89 -20.88 -21.08
N GLY A 52 10.04 -21.57 -21.02
CA GLY A 52 11.11 -21.27 -20.06
C GLY A 52 11.75 -19.87 -20.21
N LEU A 53 11.48 -19.18 -21.33
CA LEU A 53 11.92 -17.80 -21.58
C LEU A 53 10.79 -16.76 -21.41
N TYR A 54 9.57 -17.17 -21.05
CA TYR A 54 8.49 -16.24 -20.74
C TYR A 54 8.82 -15.21 -19.65
N PRO A 55 9.70 -15.48 -18.66
CA PRO A 55 10.16 -14.42 -17.76
C PRO A 55 10.75 -13.21 -18.48
N LYS A 56 11.37 -13.37 -19.66
CA LYS A 56 11.91 -12.25 -20.47
C LYS A 56 10.81 -11.46 -21.21
N VAL A 57 9.64 -12.06 -21.38
CA VAL A 57 8.46 -11.42 -21.99
C VAL A 57 7.69 -10.62 -20.94
N PHE A 58 7.51 -11.17 -19.73
CA PHE A 58 6.68 -10.59 -18.67
C PHE A 58 7.49 -9.95 -17.51
N ASN A 59 8.76 -9.63 -17.72
CA ASN A 59 9.66 -9.08 -16.68
C ASN A 59 9.27 -7.71 -16.10
N ASN A 60 8.23 -7.06 -16.62
CA ASN A 60 7.79 -5.73 -16.18
C ASN A 60 6.49 -5.77 -15.37
N LEU A 61 5.96 -6.95 -15.09
CA LEU A 61 4.80 -7.10 -14.22
C LEU A 61 5.25 -7.21 -12.77
N TYR A 62 4.67 -6.35 -11.93
CA TYR A 62 4.79 -6.43 -10.47
C TYR A 62 3.61 -7.21 -9.90
N GLU A 63 3.76 -7.66 -8.66
CA GLU A 63 2.66 -8.27 -7.92
C GLU A 63 1.49 -7.29 -7.82
N GLU A 64 0.28 -7.77 -8.08
CA GLU A 64 -0.91 -6.95 -7.93
C GLU A 64 -1.10 -6.59 -6.46
N VAL A 65 -1.32 -5.32 -6.18
CA VAL A 65 -1.71 -4.87 -4.84
C VAL A 65 -3.22 -5.10 -4.69
N PRO A 66 -3.68 -5.95 -3.76
CA PRO A 66 -5.10 -6.23 -3.59
C PRO A 66 -5.90 -4.97 -3.23
N LEU A 67 -7.17 -4.93 -3.66
CA LEU A 67 -8.09 -3.85 -3.30
C LEU A 67 -8.24 -3.69 -1.77
N SER A 68 -8.12 -4.78 -1.01
CA SER A 68 -8.15 -4.74 0.46
C SER A 68 -7.04 -3.86 1.04
N VAL A 69 -5.83 -3.88 0.46
CA VAL A 69 -4.71 -3.03 0.91
C VAL A 69 -5.03 -1.56 0.71
N TYR A 70 -5.60 -1.21 -0.46
CA TYR A 70 -6.04 0.16 -0.72
C TYR A 70 -7.14 0.61 0.25
N ASN A 71 -8.15 -0.24 0.49
CA ASN A 71 -9.24 0.07 1.41
C ASN A 71 -8.73 0.25 2.84
N GLU A 72 -7.85 -0.64 3.31
CA GLU A 72 -7.22 -0.51 4.63
C GLU A 72 -6.46 0.81 4.76
N ILE A 73 -5.64 1.20 3.77
CA ILE A 73 -4.96 2.50 3.77
C ILE A 73 -5.98 3.64 3.83
N SER A 74 -7.03 3.58 3.01
CA SER A 74 -8.08 4.60 2.98
C SER A 74 -8.74 4.78 4.34
N ASP A 75 -9.08 3.69 5.03
CA ASP A 75 -9.70 3.73 6.35
C ASP A 75 -8.74 4.22 7.44
N ILE A 76 -7.47 3.78 7.40
CA ILE A 76 -6.42 4.27 8.30
C ILE A 76 -6.25 5.78 8.12
N MET A 77 -6.20 6.27 6.88
CA MET A 77 -6.02 7.70 6.61
C MET A 77 -7.23 8.54 7.02
N LYS A 78 -8.46 8.07 6.79
CA LYS A 78 -9.68 8.74 7.29
C LYS A 78 -9.68 8.81 8.82
N MET A 79 -9.31 7.71 9.48
CA MET A 79 -9.19 7.66 10.94
C MET A 79 -8.19 8.70 11.44
N TYR A 80 -6.97 8.75 10.89
CA TYR A 80 -5.98 9.75 11.28
C TYR A 80 -6.42 11.18 10.98
N SER A 81 -7.10 11.42 9.84
CA SER A 81 -7.68 12.74 9.56
C SER A 81 -8.64 13.18 10.66
N ARG A 82 -9.61 12.32 11.04
CA ARG A 82 -10.59 12.64 12.09
C ARG A 82 -9.95 12.82 13.46
N ILE A 83 -8.95 12.00 13.80
CA ILE A 83 -8.17 12.14 15.05
C ILE A 83 -7.45 13.50 15.05
N ASN A 84 -6.72 13.82 13.99
CA ASN A 84 -5.95 15.07 13.89
C ASN A 84 -6.85 16.31 13.91
N ASP A 85 -8.00 16.28 13.22
CA ASP A 85 -9.00 17.34 13.25
C ASP A 85 -9.58 17.56 14.67
N SER A 86 -9.85 16.45 15.37
CA SER A 86 -10.35 16.49 16.74
C SER A 86 -9.30 17.06 17.69
N ILE A 87 -8.05 16.61 17.61
CA ILE A 87 -6.93 17.13 18.41
C ILE A 87 -6.73 18.63 18.16
N ARG A 88 -6.74 19.09 16.90
CA ARG A 88 -6.60 20.52 16.56
C ARG A 88 -7.65 21.40 17.24
N SER A 89 -8.84 20.85 17.49
CA SER A 89 -9.98 21.55 18.07
C SER A 89 -9.99 21.54 19.61
N LEU A 90 -9.11 20.76 20.26
CA LEU A 90 -9.07 20.67 21.72
C LEU A 90 -8.36 21.87 22.38
N PRO A 91 -8.77 22.26 23.60
CA PRO A 91 -8.00 23.16 24.45
C PRO A 91 -6.60 22.60 24.76
N GLU A 92 -5.61 23.47 24.98
CA GLU A 92 -4.24 23.05 25.30
C GLU A 92 -4.16 22.21 26.59
N ALA A 93 -4.92 22.57 27.63
CA ALA A 93 -4.97 21.81 28.88
C ALA A 93 -5.44 20.35 28.67
N ASP A 94 -6.32 20.13 27.71
CA ASP A 94 -6.83 18.80 27.37
C ASP A 94 -5.82 18.00 26.53
N LYS A 95 -5.04 18.69 25.68
CA LYS A 95 -3.96 18.08 24.89
C LYS A 95 -2.82 17.59 25.79
N GLU A 96 -2.43 18.40 26.80
CA GLU A 96 -1.38 18.06 27.76
C GLU A 96 -1.73 16.81 28.59
N ALA A 97 -3.01 16.50 28.75
CA ALA A 97 -3.48 15.31 29.46
C ALA A 97 -3.42 14.02 28.62
N LEU A 98 -3.21 14.11 27.30
CA LEU A 98 -3.22 12.99 26.37
C LEU A 98 -1.81 12.63 25.90
N ASP A 99 -1.56 11.32 25.73
CA ASP A 99 -0.36 10.82 25.03
C ASP A 99 -0.53 10.93 23.51
N LEU A 100 -0.48 12.16 22.99
CA LEU A 100 -0.72 12.42 21.57
C LEU A 100 0.34 11.77 20.66
N ALA A 101 1.55 11.54 21.16
CA ALA A 101 2.61 10.86 20.43
C ALA A 101 2.20 9.42 20.06
N SER A 102 1.43 8.74 20.92
CA SER A 102 0.92 7.40 20.60
C SER A 102 -0.11 7.40 19.47
N LEU A 103 -0.72 8.56 19.16
CA LEU A 103 -1.72 8.72 18.10
C LEU A 103 -1.14 9.29 16.80
N GLU A 104 0.17 9.37 16.67
CA GLU A 104 0.78 9.78 15.39
C GLU A 104 0.76 8.63 14.38
N PHE A 105 0.55 8.96 13.11
CA PHE A 105 0.80 8.04 12.01
C PHE A 105 2.31 7.82 11.86
N GLU A 106 2.74 6.55 11.84
CA GLU A 106 4.15 6.16 11.88
C GLU A 106 4.63 5.57 10.55
N GLY A 107 3.77 5.53 9.53
CA GLY A 107 4.05 4.84 8.28
C GLY A 107 3.78 3.34 8.34
N PHE A 108 4.39 2.58 7.43
CA PHE A 108 4.25 1.13 7.33
C PHE A 108 5.62 0.47 7.45
N ASP A 109 5.68 -0.67 8.15
CA ASP A 109 6.92 -1.41 8.33
C ASP A 109 7.34 -2.16 7.06
N GLN A 110 8.52 -2.78 7.10
CA GLN A 110 9.05 -3.50 5.95
C GLN A 110 8.28 -4.79 5.64
N ASP A 111 7.63 -5.39 6.63
CA ASP A 111 6.85 -6.62 6.48
C ASP A 111 5.49 -6.32 5.81
N SER A 112 4.97 -5.10 5.96
CA SER A 112 3.80 -4.55 5.26
C SER A 112 4.17 -3.85 3.94
N GLY A 113 5.07 -4.47 3.16
CA GLY A 113 5.65 -3.88 1.95
C GLY A 113 4.61 -3.36 0.94
N MET A 114 3.49 -4.08 0.73
CA MET A 114 2.43 -3.62 -0.16
C MET A 114 1.77 -2.32 0.33
N HIS A 115 1.51 -2.20 1.64
CA HIS A 115 0.93 -0.98 2.22
C HIS A 115 1.88 0.19 2.09
N TYR A 116 3.18 -0.02 2.37
CA TYR A 116 4.20 1.00 2.19
C TYR A 116 4.25 1.52 0.75
N TYR A 117 4.33 0.62 -0.25
CA TYR A 117 4.42 1.02 -1.65
C TYR A 117 3.15 1.72 -2.13
N MET A 118 1.98 1.22 -1.74
CA MET A 118 0.71 1.84 -2.10
C MET A 118 0.57 3.24 -1.48
N MET A 119 0.86 3.39 -0.18
CA MET A 119 0.80 4.70 0.49
C MET A 119 1.80 5.70 -0.12
N SER A 120 3.02 5.25 -0.41
CA SER A 120 4.02 6.10 -1.06
C SER A 120 3.56 6.53 -2.45
N TYR A 121 2.92 5.64 -3.21
CA TYR A 121 2.35 5.99 -4.51
C TYR A 121 1.22 7.03 -4.38
N LEU A 122 0.31 6.87 -3.42
CA LEU A 122 -0.78 7.82 -3.16
C LEU A 122 -0.23 9.21 -2.82
N VAL A 123 0.79 9.28 -1.95
CA VAL A 123 1.40 10.55 -1.52
C VAL A 123 2.24 11.21 -2.62
N ASP A 124 3.17 10.47 -3.22
CA ASP A 124 4.18 11.05 -4.09
C ASP A 124 3.72 11.20 -5.54
N ARG A 125 2.76 10.39 -5.98
CA ARG A 125 2.33 10.31 -7.39
C ARG A 125 0.90 10.73 -7.63
N MET A 126 0.00 10.51 -6.67
CA MET A 126 -1.41 10.90 -6.79
C MET A 126 -1.73 12.22 -6.08
N ASP A 127 -0.77 12.80 -5.35
CA ASP A 127 -0.94 14.01 -4.52
C ASP A 127 -2.08 13.86 -3.47
N GLU A 128 -2.38 12.63 -3.05
CA GLU A 128 -3.30 12.33 -1.95
C GLU A 128 -2.56 12.37 -0.61
N HIS A 129 -3.24 12.73 0.48
CA HIS A 129 -2.63 12.81 1.82
C HIS A 129 -1.36 13.69 1.86
N GLY A 130 -1.45 14.87 1.23
CA GLY A 130 -0.33 15.79 1.04
C GLY A 130 0.37 16.24 2.34
N GLU A 131 -0.29 16.12 3.50
CA GLU A 131 0.31 16.31 4.81
C GLU A 131 1.50 15.39 5.12
N TYR A 132 1.64 14.28 4.40
CA TYR A 132 2.77 13.35 4.55
C TYR A 132 3.82 13.47 3.43
N LYS A 133 3.67 14.41 2.49
CA LYS A 133 4.61 14.58 1.38
C LYS A 133 6.01 14.95 1.89
N GLY A 134 7.02 14.20 1.45
CA GLY A 134 8.40 14.37 1.87
C GLY A 134 8.73 13.84 3.28
N ARG A 135 7.77 13.18 3.96
CA ARG A 135 8.02 12.48 5.23
C ARG A 135 8.54 11.07 4.96
N GLU A 136 9.33 10.52 5.89
CA GLU A 136 9.64 9.09 5.88
C GLU A 136 8.38 8.28 6.25
N LEU A 137 7.87 7.51 5.28
CA LEU A 137 6.70 6.64 5.45
C LEU A 137 7.06 5.21 5.88
N LYS A 138 8.37 4.94 6.05
CA LYS A 138 8.85 3.68 6.56
C LYS A 138 8.79 3.71 8.08
N SER A 139 7.95 2.86 8.67
CA SER A 139 7.93 2.66 10.11
C SER A 139 9.18 1.91 10.55
N HIS A 140 9.81 2.42 11.61
CA HIS A 140 10.89 1.73 12.31
C HIS A 140 10.37 0.75 13.38
N LYS A 141 9.05 0.67 13.57
CA LYS A 141 8.38 -0.28 14.48
C LYS A 141 7.69 -1.37 13.68
N SER A 142 7.97 -2.64 14.01
CA SER A 142 7.48 -3.84 13.32
C SER A 142 6.02 -4.21 13.62
N ASN A 143 5.20 -3.27 14.09
CA ASN A 143 3.84 -3.53 14.54
C ASN A 143 2.86 -2.39 14.18
N SER A 144 3.19 -1.57 13.18
CA SER A 144 2.36 -0.42 12.80
C SER A 144 0.96 -0.86 12.35
N LEU A 145 0.83 -1.94 11.58
CA LEU A 145 -0.49 -2.47 11.20
C LEU A 145 -1.29 -2.98 12.39
N ILE A 146 -0.66 -3.62 13.38
CA ILE A 146 -1.35 -4.08 14.60
C ILE A 146 -1.91 -2.87 15.35
N LYS A 147 -1.10 -1.81 15.50
CA LYS A 147 -1.53 -0.52 16.07
C LYS A 147 -2.75 0.01 15.33
N TYR A 148 -2.68 0.10 14.00
CA TYR A 148 -3.76 0.66 13.20
C TYR A 148 -5.03 -0.17 13.29
N ASN A 149 -4.93 -1.51 13.27
CA ASN A 149 -6.09 -2.39 13.40
C ASN A 149 -6.81 -2.24 14.74
N ARG A 150 -6.08 -2.06 15.84
CA ARG A 150 -6.67 -1.79 17.16
C ARG A 150 -7.40 -0.44 17.17
N MET A 151 -6.76 0.60 16.65
CA MET A 151 -7.38 1.92 16.52
C MET A 151 -8.60 1.89 15.60
N LEU A 152 -8.54 1.14 14.50
CA LEU A 152 -9.65 0.99 13.55
C LEU A 152 -10.89 0.39 14.21
N SER A 153 -10.73 -0.51 15.20
CA SER A 153 -11.87 -1.03 15.97
C SER A 153 -12.67 0.10 16.64
N VAL A 154 -11.98 1.04 17.28
CA VAL A 154 -12.60 2.21 17.92
C VAL A 154 -13.19 3.16 16.88
N TYR A 155 -12.46 3.37 15.78
CA TYR A 155 -12.90 4.22 14.68
C TYR A 155 -14.20 3.72 14.04
N PHE A 156 -14.32 2.42 13.76
CA PHE A 156 -15.52 1.85 13.15
C PHE A 156 -16.73 1.90 14.09
N ASP A 157 -16.54 1.72 15.40
CA ASP A 157 -17.60 1.95 16.38
C ASP A 157 -18.12 3.40 16.31
N TYR A 158 -17.21 4.37 16.16
CA TYR A 158 -17.55 5.78 16.03
C TYR A 158 -18.13 6.15 14.66
N GLU A 159 -17.69 5.52 13.59
CA GLU A 159 -18.26 5.68 12.26
C GLU A 159 -19.69 5.15 12.20
N ASN A 160 -19.95 3.98 12.78
CA ASN A 160 -21.30 3.42 12.91
C ASN A 160 -22.22 4.32 13.74
N ALA A 161 -21.67 4.97 14.76
CA ALA A 161 -22.37 5.99 15.56
C ALA A 161 -22.44 7.37 14.88
N GLN A 162 -21.92 7.53 13.66
CA GLN A 162 -21.86 8.79 12.91
C GLN A 162 -21.18 9.93 13.70
N LYS A 163 -20.14 9.59 14.47
CA LYS A 163 -19.41 10.53 15.30
C LYS A 163 -18.22 11.13 14.54
N GLU A 164 -18.35 12.42 14.20
CA GLU A 164 -17.35 13.14 13.40
C GLU A 164 -16.28 13.86 14.23
N ARG A 165 -16.53 14.12 15.52
CA ARG A 165 -15.58 14.80 16.43
C ARG A 165 -15.36 14.00 17.70
N TYR A 166 -14.09 13.89 18.09
CA TYR A 166 -13.66 13.14 19.26
C TYR A 166 -13.35 14.08 20.42
N SER A 167 -13.99 13.83 21.57
CA SER A 167 -13.64 14.47 22.84
C SER A 167 -12.36 13.86 23.41
N VAL A 168 -11.84 14.44 24.50
CA VAL A 168 -10.70 13.89 25.26
C VAL A 168 -10.92 12.43 25.64
N VAL A 169 -12.14 12.10 26.13
CA VAL A 169 -12.50 10.73 26.52
C VAL A 169 -12.49 9.78 25.33
N ASP A 170 -12.86 10.27 24.14
CA ASP A 170 -12.85 9.45 22.93
C ASP A 170 -11.43 9.17 22.44
N LEU A 171 -10.58 10.21 22.41
CA LEU A 171 -9.17 10.08 22.05
C LEU A 171 -8.42 9.17 23.02
N GLN A 172 -8.76 9.24 24.32
CA GLN A 172 -8.20 8.34 25.32
C GLN A 172 -8.47 6.87 25.00
N LYS A 173 -9.64 6.52 24.43
CA LYS A 173 -9.92 5.12 24.04
C LYS A 173 -8.97 4.62 22.95
N PHE A 174 -8.64 5.46 21.97
CA PHE A 174 -7.64 5.11 20.97
C PHE A 174 -6.27 4.86 21.62
N ILE A 175 -5.88 5.74 22.56
CA ILE A 175 -4.61 5.61 23.30
C ILE A 175 -4.58 4.31 24.12
N ASP A 176 -5.68 3.96 24.79
CA ASP A 176 -5.79 2.75 25.60
C ASP A 176 -5.61 1.49 24.75
N GLU A 177 -6.25 1.43 23.58
CA GLU A 177 -6.07 0.33 22.62
C GLU A 177 -4.63 0.18 22.13
N VAL A 178 -3.92 1.30 21.91
CA VAL A 178 -2.50 1.26 21.53
C VAL A 178 -1.62 0.75 22.68
N LYS A 179 -1.91 1.15 23.93
CA LYS A 179 -1.14 0.72 25.11
C LYS A 179 -1.28 -0.76 25.40
N MET A 180 -2.45 -1.36 25.14
CA MET A 180 -2.66 -2.80 25.32
C MET A 180 -1.71 -3.66 24.47
N ILE A 181 -1.31 -3.18 23.29
CA ILE A 181 -0.33 -3.88 22.41
C ILE A 181 1.02 -4.04 23.09
N VAL A 182 1.46 -3.02 23.84
CA VAL A 182 2.76 -3.04 24.54
C VAL A 182 2.76 -4.06 25.68
N LEU A 183 1.60 -4.31 26.30
CA LEU A 183 1.45 -5.30 27.36
C LEU A 183 1.41 -6.73 26.79
N ASP A 184 0.66 -6.93 25.70
CA ASP A 184 0.51 -8.24 25.04
C ASP A 184 1.84 -8.76 24.43
N THR A 185 2.77 -7.86 24.09
CA THR A 185 4.08 -8.21 23.49
C THR A 185 5.19 -8.44 24.52
N GLN A 186 4.92 -8.25 25.82
CA GLN A 186 5.88 -8.50 26.92
C GLN A 186 5.60 -9.81 27.69
N THR A 187 4.55 -10.54 27.32
CA THR A 187 4.19 -11.89 27.81
C THR A 187 4.50 -12.97 26.79
#